data_AF-A0A409W7F9-F1
#
_entry.id   AF-A0A409W7F9-F1
#
_cell.length_a   1.000
_cell.length_b   1.000
_cell.length_c   1.000
_cell.angle_alpha   90.00
_cell.angle_beta   90.00
_cell.angle_gamma   90.00
#
_symmetry.space_group_name_H-M   'P 1'
#
loop_
_entity.id
_entity.type
_entity.pdbx_description
1 polymer ?
#
loop_
_entity_poly.entity_id
_entity_poly.type
_entity_poly.pdbx_seq_one_letter_code
_entity_poly.pdbx_strand_id
1 'polypeptide(L)'
;MLANSVPFTPLSQIEKFLLISNHELVKLIFRRLPASLIIVLGKTNRRLHFITRCFMQEIWNLRAFYRQLFYDEAGAADLFGNGDVMLYGPLVFRFFDKTMMAHAWDAPEPLDVCVHVQALDKLVDFMSREGFFFNSHETVSFIGAINKELANTKPWKLKSSGKRNASQEDRSAWGPYNFGRLIQRNWYQR
;
A
#
# COMPACT_ATOMS: atom_id res chain seq x y z
N MET A 1 -29.29 -42.08 18.49
CA MET A 1 -28.65 -41.11 17.57
C MET A 1 -28.89 -39.73 18.12
N LEU A 2 -27.90 -39.13 18.79
CA LEU A 2 -28.01 -37.78 19.33
C LEU A 2 -27.82 -36.80 18.17
N ALA A 3 -28.85 -36.01 17.89
CA ALA A 3 -28.76 -34.90 16.96
C ALA A 3 -27.70 -33.93 17.47
N ASN A 4 -26.59 -33.80 16.75
CA ASN A 4 -25.61 -32.74 16.94
C ASN A 4 -26.31 -31.41 16.65
N SER A 5 -26.95 -30.82 17.66
CA SER A 5 -27.46 -29.46 17.59
C SER A 5 -26.26 -28.54 17.41
N VAL A 6 -26.18 -27.88 16.25
CA VAL A 6 -25.20 -26.82 16.03
C VAL A 6 -25.42 -25.78 17.12
N PRO A 7 -24.43 -25.47 17.97
CA PRO A 7 -24.63 -24.55 19.08
C PRO A 7 -25.02 -23.18 18.54
N PHE A 8 -26.24 -22.75 18.86
CA PHE A 8 -26.73 -21.42 18.52
C PHE A 8 -25.96 -20.39 19.32
N THR A 9 -25.03 -19.69 18.67
CA THR A 9 -24.31 -18.58 19.28
C THR A 9 -25.08 -17.29 18.98
N PRO A 10 -25.72 -16.65 19.97
CA PRO A 10 -26.50 -15.44 19.74
C PRO A 10 -25.61 -14.34 19.14
N LEU A 11 -26.22 -13.48 18.33
CA LEU A 11 -25.53 -12.29 17.82
C LEU A 11 -25.36 -11.27 18.94
N SER A 12 -24.15 -10.77 19.11
CA SER A 12 -23.86 -9.59 19.90
C SER A 12 -24.55 -8.36 19.29
N GLN A 13 -24.72 -7.30 20.09
CA GLN A 13 -25.39 -6.08 19.64
C GLN A 13 -24.69 -5.43 18.43
N ILE A 14 -23.35 -5.46 18.41
CA ILE A 14 -22.58 -4.95 17.28
C ILE A 14 -22.78 -5.80 16.02
N GLU A 15 -22.80 -7.14 16.14
CA GLU A 15 -23.08 -8.01 14.99
C GLU A 15 -24.49 -7.79 14.45
N LYS A 16 -25.50 -7.66 15.33
CA LYS A 16 -26.88 -7.34 14.92
C LYS A 16 -26.94 -6.01 14.19
N PHE A 17 -26.32 -4.97 14.75
CA PHE A 17 -26.27 -3.65 14.14
C PHE A 17 -25.65 -3.72 12.74
N LEU A 18 -24.48 -4.35 12.59
CA LEU A 18 -23.78 -4.43 11.32
C LEU A 18 -24.51 -5.24 10.25
N LEU A 19 -25.28 -6.26 10.65
CA LEU A 19 -26.02 -7.12 9.72
C LEU A 19 -27.40 -6.58 9.32
N ILE A 20 -28.04 -5.81 10.20
CA ILE A 20 -29.40 -5.27 9.96
C ILE A 20 -29.35 -3.85 9.36
N SER A 21 -28.30 -3.09 9.67
CA SER A 21 -28.16 -1.72 9.18
C SER A 21 -27.96 -1.67 7.67
N ASN A 22 -28.30 -0.52 7.08
CA ASN A 22 -28.02 -0.24 5.68
C ASN A 22 -26.51 -0.33 5.37
N HIS A 23 -26.16 -0.97 4.25
CA HIS A 23 -24.77 -1.19 3.82
C HIS A 23 -23.95 0.10 3.74
N GLU A 24 -24.51 1.16 3.14
CA GLU A 24 -23.83 2.45 2.98
C GLU A 24 -23.62 3.16 4.33
N LEU A 25 -24.55 2.99 5.27
CA LEU A 25 -24.38 3.50 6.64
C LEU A 25 -23.20 2.81 7.33
N VAL A 26 -23.12 1.48 7.27
CA VAL A 26 -22.01 0.73 7.87
C VAL A 26 -20.68 1.10 7.23
N LYS A 27 -20.66 1.21 5.90
CA LYS A 27 -19.50 1.66 5.13
C LYS A 27 -19.04 3.06 5.51
N LEU A 28 -19.98 4.00 5.70
CA LEU A 28 -19.69 5.36 6.15
C LEU A 28 -19.06 5.37 7.54
N ILE A 29 -19.63 4.60 8.48
CA ILE A 29 -19.06 4.44 9.82
C ILE A 29 -17.64 3.89 9.74
N PHE A 30 -17.44 2.82 8.96
CA PHE A 30 -16.13 2.18 8.85
C PHE A 30 -15.09 3.09 8.19
N ARG A 31 -15.48 3.94 7.24
CA ARG A 31 -14.61 4.97 6.65
C ARG A 31 -14.14 6.02 7.67
N ARG A 32 -14.89 6.24 8.75
CA ARG A 32 -14.53 7.20 9.82
C ARG A 32 -13.70 6.58 10.93
N LEU A 33 -13.57 5.25 10.96
CA LEU A 33 -12.79 4.54 11.95
C LEU A 33 -11.35 4.32 11.45
N PRO A 34 -10.34 4.38 12.34
CA PRO A 34 -8.99 3.98 11.99
C PRO A 34 -8.96 2.51 11.53
N ALA A 35 -8.14 2.20 10.52
CA ALA A 35 -7.96 0.84 10.02
C ALA A 35 -7.57 -0.15 11.14
N SER A 36 -6.76 0.30 12.10
CA SER A 36 -6.35 -0.48 13.26
C SER A 36 -7.54 -0.96 14.11
N LEU A 37 -8.55 -0.10 14.31
CA LEU A 37 -9.73 -0.43 15.11
C LEU A 37 -10.61 -1.45 14.38
N ILE A 38 -10.74 -1.34 13.06
CA ILE A 38 -11.50 -2.31 12.24
C ILE A 38 -10.80 -3.68 12.23
N ILE A 39 -9.46 -3.70 12.19
CA ILE A 39 -8.67 -4.93 12.32
C ILE A 39 -8.89 -5.57 13.70
N VAL A 40 -8.86 -4.78 14.78
CA VAL A 40 -9.13 -5.28 16.14
C VAL A 40 -10.55 -5.84 16.24
N LEU A 41 -11.55 -5.14 15.68
CA LEU A 41 -12.94 -5.63 15.62
C LEU A 41 -13.03 -6.97 14.88
N GLY A 42 -12.31 -7.14 13.77
CA GLY A 42 -12.26 -8.40 13.03
C GLY A 42 -11.60 -9.55 13.80
N LYS A 43 -10.78 -9.26 14.82
CA LYS A 43 -10.11 -10.27 15.65
C LYS A 43 -10.97 -10.76 16.81
N THR A 44 -12.10 -10.14 17.12
CA THR A 44 -12.91 -10.53 18.29
C THR A 44 -13.63 -11.86 18.08
N ASN A 45 -14.15 -12.13 16.88
CA ASN A 45 -14.75 -13.41 16.52
C ASN A 45 -14.81 -13.63 15.00
N ARG A 46 -15.11 -14.87 14.58
CA ARG A 46 -15.13 -15.28 13.17
C ARG A 46 -16.19 -14.55 12.32
N ARG A 47 -17.37 -14.22 12.87
CA ARG A 47 -18.41 -13.49 12.11
C ARG A 47 -17.98 -12.06 11.84
N LEU A 48 -17.47 -11.38 12.87
CA LEU A 48 -16.92 -10.03 12.72
C LEU A 48 -15.72 -10.02 11.79
N HIS A 49 -14.85 -11.05 11.81
CA HIS A 49 -13.78 -11.20 10.82
C HIS A 49 -14.31 -11.15 9.37
N PHE A 50 -15.39 -11.88 9.07
CA PHE A 50 -15.97 -11.88 7.72
C PHE A 50 -16.60 -10.53 7.36
N ILE A 51 -17.35 -9.92 8.28
CA ILE A 51 -18.00 -8.63 8.06
C ILE A 51 -16.93 -7.55 7.82
N THR A 52 -15.94 -7.44 8.71
CA THR A 52 -14.89 -6.43 8.58
C THR A 52 -14.04 -6.65 7.34
N ARG A 53 -13.71 -7.90 6.99
CA ARG A 53 -12.98 -8.21 5.75
C ARG A 53 -13.73 -7.74 4.50
N CYS A 54 -15.04 -7.92 4.45
CA CYS A 54 -15.87 -7.46 3.32
C CYS A 54 -15.77 -5.93 3.16
N PHE A 55 -16.05 -5.18 4.23
CA PHE A 55 -15.96 -3.72 4.19
C PHE A 55 -14.53 -3.22 3.98
N MET A 56 -13.52 -3.92 4.51
CA MET A 56 -12.12 -3.55 4.28
C MET A 56 -11.76 -3.60 2.80
N GLN A 57 -12.23 -4.61 2.05
CA GLN A 57 -11.99 -4.73 0.61
C GLN A 57 -12.67 -3.61 -0.18
N GLU A 58 -13.84 -3.15 0.25
CA GLU A 58 -14.55 -2.04 -0.39
C GLU A 58 -13.92 -0.68 -0.07
N ILE A 59 -13.49 -0.47 1.17
CA ILE A 59 -12.95 0.81 1.65
C ILE A 59 -11.50 0.97 1.20
N TRP A 60 -10.67 -0.04 1.44
CA TRP A 60 -9.25 -0.09 1.10
C TRP A 60 -9.03 -0.97 -0.13
N ASN A 61 -9.67 -0.57 -1.23
CA ASN A 61 -9.56 -1.27 -2.50
C ASN A 61 -8.17 -1.03 -3.13
N LEU A 62 -7.24 -1.98 -2.95
CA LEU A 62 -5.89 -1.92 -3.49
C LEU A 62 -5.86 -1.85 -5.02
N ARG A 63 -6.79 -2.53 -5.70
CA ARG A 63 -6.89 -2.47 -7.16
C ARG A 63 -7.22 -1.05 -7.63
N ALA A 64 -8.18 -0.39 -6.98
CA ALA A 64 -8.52 1.00 -7.27
C ALA A 64 -7.34 1.94 -6.99
N PHE A 65 -6.59 1.68 -5.92
CA PHE A 65 -5.38 2.44 -5.59
C PHE A 65 -4.27 2.27 -6.64
N TYR A 66 -3.93 1.03 -7.03
CA TYR A 66 -2.94 0.80 -8.08
C TYR A 66 -3.38 1.36 -9.43
N ARG A 67 -4.67 1.24 -9.76
CA ARG A 67 -5.23 1.81 -10.99
C ARG A 67 -5.11 3.33 -11.01
N GLN A 68 -4.99 4.04 -9.90
CA GLN A 68 -4.74 5.49 -9.91
C GLN A 68 -3.30 5.82 -10.33
N LEU A 69 -2.36 4.91 -10.11
CA LEU A 69 -0.92 5.14 -10.26
C LEU A 69 -0.34 4.47 -11.52
N PHE A 70 -0.74 3.23 -11.78
CA PHE A 70 -0.19 2.33 -12.80
C PHE A 70 -1.25 1.91 -13.82
N TYR A 71 -0.84 1.64 -15.06
CA TYR A 71 -1.67 1.04 -16.12
C TYR A 71 -1.86 -0.45 -15.86
N ASP A 72 -0.78 -1.17 -15.52
CA ASP A 72 -0.78 -2.59 -15.17
C ASP A 72 -1.04 -2.79 -13.67
N GLU A 73 -2.33 -2.84 -13.30
CA GLU A 73 -2.75 -3.07 -11.91
C GLU A 73 -2.35 -4.47 -11.37
N ALA A 74 -2.26 -5.46 -12.25
CA ALA A 74 -1.91 -6.82 -11.88
C ALA A 74 -0.40 -6.93 -11.63
N GLY A 75 0.41 -6.39 -12.55
CA GLY A 75 1.86 -6.30 -12.37
C GLY A 75 2.25 -5.49 -11.13
N ALA A 76 1.52 -4.42 -10.82
CA ALA A 76 1.70 -3.69 -9.57
C ALA A 76 1.43 -4.59 -8.35
N ALA A 77 0.31 -5.32 -8.32
CA ALA A 77 -0.02 -6.21 -7.21
C ALA A 77 1.04 -7.32 -7.03
N ASP A 78 1.55 -7.89 -8.11
CA ASP A 78 2.61 -8.90 -8.08
C ASP A 78 3.94 -8.34 -7.59
N LEU A 79 4.29 -7.12 -8.02
CA LEU A 79 5.52 -6.45 -7.60
C LEU A 79 5.52 -6.15 -6.09
N PHE A 80 4.42 -5.62 -5.56
CA PHE A 80 4.31 -5.26 -4.14
C PHE A 80 3.92 -6.42 -3.23
N GLY A 81 3.43 -7.54 -3.78
CA GLY A 81 2.97 -8.71 -3.00
C GLY A 81 4.08 -9.52 -2.33
N ASN A 82 5.31 -9.46 -2.86
CA ASN A 82 6.43 -10.29 -2.37
C ASN A 82 7.21 -9.67 -1.19
N GLY A 83 6.93 -8.41 -0.82
CA GLY A 83 7.54 -7.74 0.33
C GLY A 83 8.93 -7.13 0.08
N ASP A 84 9.54 -7.38 -1.07
CA ASP A 84 10.82 -6.76 -1.47
C ASP A 84 10.66 -5.30 -1.92
N VAL A 85 9.43 -4.88 -2.21
CA VAL A 85 9.08 -3.51 -2.60
C VAL A 85 7.94 -3.04 -1.70
N MET A 86 8.17 -1.96 -0.96
CA MET A 86 7.24 -1.43 0.03
C MET A 86 6.82 -0.01 -0.32
N LEU A 87 5.51 0.22 -0.41
CA LEU A 87 4.93 1.54 -0.56
C LEU A 87 4.87 2.24 0.80
N TYR A 88 5.23 3.53 0.84
CA TYR A 88 5.12 4.33 2.04
C TYR A 88 4.79 5.79 1.70
N GLY A 89 4.81 6.66 2.71
CA GLY A 89 4.65 8.10 2.52
C GLY A 89 3.20 8.59 2.56
N PRO A 90 2.99 9.90 2.31
CA PRO A 90 1.70 10.58 2.47
C PRO A 90 0.57 9.90 1.70
N LEU A 91 0.84 9.45 0.47
CA LEU A 91 -0.15 8.80 -0.37
C LEU A 91 -0.68 7.48 0.22
N VAL A 92 0.19 6.70 0.87
CA VAL A 92 -0.22 5.47 1.59
C VAL A 92 -1.00 5.81 2.85
N PHE A 93 -0.63 6.88 3.57
CA PHE A 93 -1.44 7.36 4.71
C PHE A 93 -2.84 7.77 4.28
N ARG A 94 -2.99 8.51 3.17
CA ARG A 94 -4.30 8.85 2.58
C ARG A 94 -5.09 7.64 2.12
N PHE A 95 -4.41 6.58 1.67
CA PHE A 95 -5.08 5.32 1.39
C PHE A 95 -5.74 4.75 2.65
N PHE A 96 -5.04 4.75 3.80
CA PHE A 96 -5.57 4.22 5.05
C PHE A 96 -6.55 5.16 5.77
N ASP A 97 -6.24 6.45 5.83
CA ASP A 97 -7.08 7.47 6.46
C ASP A 97 -8.07 8.05 5.45
N LYS A 98 -9.28 7.48 5.45
CA LYS A 98 -10.35 7.92 4.55
C LYS A 98 -10.97 9.25 4.95
N THR A 99 -10.65 9.80 6.12
CA THR A 99 -11.11 11.14 6.50
C THR A 99 -10.37 12.24 5.73
N MET A 100 -9.12 11.96 5.31
CA MET A 100 -8.30 12.91 4.54
C MET A 100 -8.74 13.07 3.08
N MET A 101 -9.60 12.19 2.55
CA MET A 101 -10.03 12.26 1.14
C MET A 101 -10.83 13.53 0.81
N ALA A 102 -11.41 14.20 1.80
CA ALA A 102 -12.15 15.45 1.61
C ALA A 102 -11.24 16.67 1.35
N HIS A 103 -9.93 16.57 1.63
CA HIS A 103 -8.96 17.67 1.54
C HIS A 103 -7.95 17.52 0.39
N ALA A 104 -8.20 16.61 -0.55
CA ALA A 104 -7.13 15.94 -1.32
C ALA A 104 -7.06 16.26 -2.82
N TRP A 105 -7.43 17.47 -3.28
CA TRP A 105 -7.46 17.76 -4.73
C TRP A 105 -6.47 18.80 -5.27
N ASP A 106 -5.54 19.34 -4.47
CA ASP A 106 -4.69 20.45 -4.95
C ASP A 106 -3.25 20.08 -5.39
N ALA A 107 -2.80 18.81 -5.29
CA ALA A 107 -1.57 18.38 -5.94
C ALA A 107 -1.49 16.85 -6.13
N PRO A 108 -0.93 16.35 -7.26
CA PRO A 108 -0.51 14.96 -7.36
C PRO A 108 0.61 14.70 -6.36
N GLU A 109 0.31 13.98 -5.26
CA GLU A 109 1.33 13.53 -4.32
C GLU A 109 2.18 12.41 -4.96
N PRO A 110 3.52 12.45 -4.82
CA PRO A 110 4.37 11.37 -5.27
C PRO A 110 4.09 10.09 -4.48
N LEU A 111 4.28 8.95 -5.14
CA LEU A 111 4.31 7.65 -4.48
C LEU A 111 5.73 7.38 -4.00
N ASP A 112 5.92 7.26 -2.67
CA ASP A 112 7.20 6.86 -2.11
C ASP A 112 7.32 5.33 -2.08
N VAL A 113 8.46 4.82 -2.57
CA VAL A 113 8.72 3.38 -2.71
C VAL A 113 10.08 3.05 -2.11
N CYS A 114 10.10 2.10 -1.17
CA CYS A 114 11.31 1.52 -0.60
C CYS A 114 11.54 0.17 -1.25
N VAL A 115 12.78 -0.08 -1.69
CA VAL A 115 13.09 -1.19 -2.59
C VAL A 115 14.28 -1.95 -2.04
N HIS A 116 14.13 -3.25 -1.88
CA HIS A 116 15.25 -4.12 -1.60
C HIS A 116 16.13 -4.23 -2.86
N VAL A 117 17.45 -4.21 -2.69
CA VAL A 117 18.42 -4.18 -3.81
C VAL A 117 18.18 -5.33 -4.79
N GLN A 118 17.77 -6.50 -4.29
CA GLN A 118 17.48 -7.70 -5.11
C GLN A 118 16.24 -7.56 -6.00
N ALA A 119 15.36 -6.61 -5.73
CA ALA A 119 14.16 -6.34 -6.52
C ALA A 119 14.30 -5.12 -7.44
N LEU A 120 15.48 -4.50 -7.50
CA LEU A 120 15.70 -3.30 -8.33
C LEU A 120 15.44 -3.57 -9.80
N ASP A 121 15.96 -4.66 -10.37
CA ASP A 121 15.76 -4.97 -11.79
C ASP A 121 14.27 -5.12 -12.12
N LYS A 122 13.53 -5.86 -11.29
CA LYS A 122 12.08 -6.04 -11.43
C LYS A 122 11.33 -4.70 -11.36
N LEU A 123 11.71 -3.82 -10.44
CA LEU A 123 11.11 -2.49 -10.32
C LEU A 123 11.43 -1.64 -11.55
N VAL A 124 12.68 -1.60 -12.00
CA VAL A 124 13.09 -0.79 -13.16
C VAL A 124 12.38 -1.24 -14.42
N ASP A 125 12.31 -2.55 -14.66
CA ASP A 125 11.55 -3.12 -15.77
C ASP A 125 10.07 -2.79 -15.69
N PHE A 126 9.48 -2.83 -14.49
CA PHE A 126 8.09 -2.44 -14.26
C PHE A 126 7.87 -0.94 -14.53
N MET A 127 8.70 -0.08 -13.95
CA MET A 127 8.62 1.39 -14.09
C MET A 127 8.80 1.81 -15.56
N SER A 128 9.71 1.17 -16.29
CA SER A 128 9.93 1.40 -17.72
C SER A 128 8.70 1.02 -18.55
N ARG A 129 8.09 -0.15 -18.30
CA ARG A 129 6.82 -0.56 -18.96
C ARG A 129 5.67 0.39 -18.66
N GLU A 130 5.65 0.95 -17.46
CA GLU A 130 4.70 1.98 -17.04
C GLU A 130 5.00 3.38 -17.61
N GLY A 131 6.13 3.57 -18.31
CA GLY A 131 6.52 4.84 -18.91
C GLY A 131 7.07 5.86 -17.91
N PHE A 132 7.55 5.40 -16.75
CA PHE A 132 8.31 6.24 -15.84
C PHE A 132 9.77 6.32 -16.28
N PHE A 133 10.36 7.49 -16.11
CA PHE A 133 11.75 7.75 -16.43
C PHE A 133 12.46 8.35 -15.22
N PHE A 134 13.73 7.97 -15.06
CA PHE A 134 14.55 8.43 -13.96
C PHE A 134 14.97 9.88 -14.18
N ASN A 135 14.71 10.73 -13.19
CA ASN A 135 15.06 12.14 -13.19
C ASN A 135 16.28 12.37 -12.30
N SER A 136 17.44 12.59 -12.91
CA SER A 136 18.67 12.95 -12.21
C SER A 136 19.46 13.98 -13.00
N HIS A 137 20.09 14.91 -12.28
CA HIS A 137 21.04 15.87 -12.85
C HIS A 137 22.46 15.31 -12.93
N GLU A 138 22.75 14.22 -12.22
CA GLU A 138 24.11 13.69 -12.06
C GLU A 138 24.39 12.46 -12.92
N THR A 139 23.36 11.68 -13.27
CA THR A 139 23.51 10.42 -13.99
C THR A 139 22.36 10.21 -14.97
N VAL A 140 22.65 9.56 -16.10
CA VAL A 140 21.68 9.33 -17.18
C VAL A 140 20.81 8.09 -16.92
N SER A 141 21.23 7.18 -16.03
CA SER A 141 20.49 5.95 -15.72
C SER A 141 20.44 5.65 -14.23
N PHE A 142 19.28 5.16 -13.78
CA PHE A 142 19.08 4.76 -12.40
C PHE A 142 20.00 3.60 -12.00
N ILE A 143 20.12 2.59 -12.86
CA ILE A 143 21.05 1.46 -12.65
C ILE A 143 22.50 1.95 -12.52
N GLY A 144 22.91 2.94 -13.33
CA GLY A 144 24.23 3.56 -13.22
C GLY A 144 24.43 4.26 -11.87
N ALA A 145 23.42 4.98 -11.38
CA ALA A 145 23.44 5.62 -10.06
C ALA A 145 23.60 4.57 -8.94
N ILE A 146 22.81 3.48 -8.99
CA ILE A 146 22.90 2.42 -8.00
C ILE A 146 24.25 1.70 -8.05
N ASN A 147 24.79 1.40 -9.24
CA ASN A 147 26.10 0.75 -9.36
C ASN A 147 27.23 1.62 -8.78
N LYS A 148 27.15 2.94 -8.96
CA LYS A 148 28.07 3.90 -8.33
C LYS A 148 27.95 3.87 -6.81
N GLU A 149 26.72 3.86 -6.28
CA GLU A 149 26.49 3.75 -4.84
C GLU A 149 27.00 2.43 -4.26
N LEU A 150 26.73 1.31 -4.94
CA LEU A 150 27.22 -0.02 -4.57
C LEU A 150 28.75 -0.05 -4.51
N ALA A 151 29.42 0.50 -5.52
CA ALA A 151 30.88 0.55 -5.57
C ALA A 151 31.49 1.40 -4.42
N ASN A 152 30.79 2.46 -4.02
CA ASN A 152 31.23 3.34 -2.93
C ASN A 152 30.81 2.86 -1.53
N THR A 153 29.89 1.90 -1.45
CA THR A 153 29.37 1.40 -0.17
C THR A 153 30.27 0.33 0.40
N LYS A 154 30.83 0.62 1.57
CA LYS A 154 31.69 -0.33 2.29
C LYS A 154 30.91 -1.61 2.64
N PRO A 155 31.49 -2.82 2.51
CA PRO A 155 30.76 -4.08 2.66
C PRO A 155 29.98 -4.22 3.99
N TRP A 156 30.51 -3.69 5.09
CA TRP A 156 29.85 -3.74 6.41
C TRP A 156 28.65 -2.78 6.56
N LYS A 157 28.46 -1.85 5.62
CA LYS A 157 27.26 -1.00 5.51
C LYS A 157 26.17 -1.64 4.64
N LEU A 158 26.46 -2.74 3.92
CA LEU A 158 25.47 -3.56 3.23
C LEU A 158 24.70 -4.44 4.24
N LYS A 159 23.98 -3.79 5.17
CA LYS A 159 23.14 -4.47 6.16
C LYS A 159 21.84 -4.96 5.54
N SER A 160 21.30 -6.09 6.01
CA SER A 160 19.95 -6.55 5.63
C SER A 160 18.85 -5.63 6.20
N SER A 161 17.69 -5.59 5.55
CA SER A 161 16.57 -4.68 5.80
C SER A 161 16.18 -4.50 7.28
N GLY A 162 16.22 -5.58 8.08
CA GLY A 162 15.89 -5.52 9.52
C GLY A 162 16.93 -4.80 10.39
N LYS A 163 18.22 -4.82 10.03
CA LYS A 163 19.30 -4.16 10.78
C LYS A 163 19.50 -2.69 10.39
N ARG A 164 18.93 -2.26 9.26
CA ARG A 164 18.96 -0.88 8.75
C ARG A 164 18.05 0.09 9.53
N ASN A 165 17.07 -0.42 10.28
CA ASN A 165 16.17 0.40 11.08
C ASN A 165 16.72 0.79 12.47
N ALA A 166 17.91 0.30 12.84
CA ALA A 166 18.50 0.46 14.16
C ALA A 166 19.02 1.89 14.42
N SER A 167 19.41 2.64 13.39
CA SER A 167 19.81 4.05 13.50
C SER A 167 19.23 4.87 12.35
N GLN A 168 19.00 6.17 12.56
CA GLN A 168 18.44 7.06 11.53
C GLN A 168 19.38 7.21 10.32
N GLU A 169 20.70 7.12 10.55
CA GLU A 169 21.75 7.16 9.54
C GLU A 169 21.72 5.96 8.58
N ASP A 170 21.17 4.82 9.03
CA ASP A 170 21.10 3.57 8.24
C ASP A 170 19.77 3.41 7.46
N ARG A 171 18.79 4.32 7.67
CA ARG A 171 17.40 4.19 7.14
C ARG A 171 17.24 4.55 5.65
N SER A 172 18.15 5.33 5.09
CA SER A 172 18.18 5.69 3.66
C SER A 172 19.60 5.61 3.14
N ALA A 173 20.14 4.40 3.02
CA ALA A 173 21.53 4.22 2.59
C ALA A 173 21.80 4.84 1.21
N TRP A 174 20.82 4.81 0.29
CA TRP A 174 20.90 5.37 -1.07
C TRP A 174 19.59 6.10 -1.44
N GLY A 175 19.71 7.24 -2.13
CA GLY A 175 18.57 8.07 -2.54
C GLY A 175 18.29 9.27 -1.63
N PRO A 176 17.19 10.02 -1.85
CA PRO A 176 16.05 9.68 -2.70
C PRO A 176 16.34 9.78 -4.21
N TYR A 177 15.62 8.98 -5.00
CA TYR A 177 15.68 8.97 -6.46
C TYR A 177 14.31 9.30 -7.02
N ASN A 178 14.25 10.30 -7.90
CA ASN A 178 12.99 10.79 -8.44
C ASN A 178 12.69 10.15 -9.80
N PHE A 179 11.44 9.76 -10.00
CA PHE A 179 10.94 9.26 -11.28
C PHE A 179 9.80 10.15 -11.76
N GLY A 180 9.87 10.57 -13.02
CA GLY A 180 8.82 11.32 -13.68
C GLY A 180 8.02 10.46 -14.65
N ARG A 181 6.88 10.97 -15.12
CA ARG A 181 6.09 10.39 -16.21
C ARG A 181 5.75 11.48 -17.22
N LEU A 182 6.05 11.27 -18.50
CA LEU A 182 5.93 12.32 -19.54
C LEU A 182 4.46 12.61 -19.87
N ILE A 183 3.58 11.63 -19.66
CA ILE A 183 2.15 11.74 -19.93
C ILE A 183 1.43 11.76 -18.58
N GLN A 184 0.88 12.92 -18.20
CA GLN A 184 -0.11 12.98 -17.13
C GLN A 184 -1.36 12.23 -17.57
N ARG A 185 -1.94 11.43 -16.68
CA ARG A 185 -3.22 10.77 -16.93
C ARG A 185 -4.31 11.82 -17.08
N ASN A 186 -4.76 12.07 -18.30
CA ASN A 186 -6.04 12.72 -18.55
C ASN A 186 -7.14 11.71 -18.19
N TRP A 187 -7.59 11.73 -16.94
CA TRP A 187 -8.82 11.06 -16.56
C TRP A 187 -9.97 11.81 -17.24
N TYR A 188 -10.41 11.34 -18.40
CA TYR A 188 -11.76 11.65 -18.86
C TYR A 188 -12.71 11.06 -17.81
N GLN A 189 -13.22 11.93 -16.94
CA GLN A 189 -14.35 11.62 -16.06
C GLN A 189 -15.50 11.17 -16.96
N ARG A 190 -15.92 9.91 -16.83
CA ARG A 190 -17.22 9.41 -17.27
C ARG A 190 -18.00 9.00 -16.03
#